data_AF-A0A5K0WUL2-F1
#
_entry.id   AF-A0A5K0WUL2-F1
#
_cell.length_a   1.000
_cell.length_b   1.000
_cell.length_c   1.000
_cell.angle_alpha   90.00
_cell.angle_beta   90.00
_cell.angle_gamma   90.00
#
_symmetry.space_group_name_H-M   'P 1'
#
loop_
_entity.id
_entity.type
_entity.pdbx_description
1 polymer ?
#
loop_
_entity_poly.entity_id
_entity_poly.type
_entity_poly.pdbx_seq_one_letter_code
_entity_poly.pdbx_strand_id
1 'polypeptide(L)' 'PDIAAPGVNILAAGEKSKPYFFASGTSMACPHVSAIAALLKSLHPHWSPAAIRSAMVTT' A
#
# COMPACT_ATOMS: atom_id res chain seq x y z
N PRO A 1 -2.75 -11.83 8.64
CA PRO A 1 -2.50 -10.82 7.58
C PRO A 1 -2.55 -11.53 6.23
N ASP A 2 -3.12 -10.90 5.21
CA ASP A 2 -3.24 -11.52 3.88
C ASP A 2 -2.03 -11.27 2.98
N ILE A 3 -1.33 -10.15 3.18
CA ILE A 3 -0.15 -9.74 2.43
C ILE A 3 0.77 -8.93 3.34
N ALA A 4 2.08 -8.97 3.08
CA ALA A 4 3.08 -8.14 3.74
C ALA A 4 3.62 -7.09 2.76
N ALA A 5 3.89 -5.89 3.26
CA ALA A 5 4.48 -4.80 2.48
C ALA A 5 5.46 -4.01 3.36
N PRO A 6 6.38 -3.21 2.75
CA PRO A 6 7.34 -2.42 3.49
C PRO A 6 6.66 -1.46 4.47
N GLY A 7 6.98 -1.62 5.75
CA GLY A 7 6.40 -0.81 6.83
C GLY A 7 7.41 -0.40 7.89
N VAL A 8 8.72 -0.60 7.68
CA VAL A 8 9.77 -0.25 8.63
C VAL A 8 10.73 0.72 7.96
N ASN A 9 11.10 1.79 8.66
CA ASN A 9 11.98 2.85 8.17
C ASN A 9 11.54 3.42 6.81
N ILE A 10 10.24 3.66 6.67
CA ILE A 10 9.66 4.28 5.48
C ILE A 10 9.80 5.79 5.58
N LEU A 11 10.39 6.42 4.57
CA LEU A 11 10.42 7.87 4.44
C LEU A 11 9.10 8.35 3.87
N ALA A 12 8.38 9.18 4.61
CA ALA A 12 7.08 9.72 4.20
C ALA A 12 7.03 11.23 4.41
N ALA A 13 6.11 11.90 3.69
CA ALA A 13 5.85 13.30 3.87
C ALA A 13 5.21 13.58 5.25
N GLY A 14 5.70 14.61 5.94
CA GLY A 14 5.24 15.03 7.25
C GLY A 14 4.68 16.44 7.27
N GLU A 15 4.73 17.07 8.44
CA GLU A 15 4.22 18.42 8.64
C GLU A 15 5.12 19.49 8.02
N LYS A 16 4.62 20.72 7.86
CA LYS A 16 5.37 21.83 7.23
C LYS A 16 6.73 22.11 7.89
N SER A 17 6.85 21.91 9.19
CA SER A 17 8.09 22.10 9.95
C SER A 17 9.09 20.95 9.78
N LYS A 18 8.61 19.76 9.42
CA LYS A 18 9.40 18.57 9.16
C LYS A 18 8.81 17.82 7.96
N PRO A 19 9.13 18.28 6.73
CA PRO A 19 8.43 17.87 5.52
C PRO A 19 8.61 16.39 5.19
N TYR A 20 9.66 15.74 5.75
CA TYR A 20 9.86 14.31 5.64
C TYR A 20 10.32 13.72 6.97
N PHE A 21 9.86 12.51 7.26
CA PHE A 21 10.29 11.76 8.43
C PHE A 21 10.27 10.27 8.15
N PHE A 22 11.12 9.53 8.87
CA PHE A 22 11.08 8.08 8.88
C PHE A 22 10.05 7.60 9.88
N ALA A 23 9.25 6.62 9.47
CA ALA A 23 8.26 5.98 10.32
C ALA A 23 8.24 4.47 10.11
N SER A 24 7.78 3.77 11.14
CA SER A 24 7.63 2.31 11.15
C SER A 24 6.27 1.94 11.72
N GLY A 25 5.59 0.98 11.10
CA GLY A 25 4.30 0.46 11.53
C GLY A 25 3.50 -0.15 10.38
N THR A 26 2.49 -0.95 10.72
CA THR A 26 1.54 -1.48 9.73
C THR A 26 0.79 -0.36 9.00
N SER A 27 0.63 0.80 9.64
CA SER A 27 0.11 2.03 9.01
C SER A 27 0.96 2.51 7.83
N MET A 28 2.26 2.19 7.79
CA MET A 28 3.14 2.52 6.66
C MET A 28 3.15 1.43 5.58
N ALA A 29 2.84 0.18 5.94
CA ALA A 29 2.63 -0.90 4.96
C ALA A 29 1.27 -0.78 4.22
N CYS A 30 0.22 -0.32 4.91
CA CYS A 30 -1.13 -0.14 4.36
C CYS A 30 -1.20 0.70 3.07
N PRO A 31 -0.59 1.90 2.98
CA PRO A 31 -0.64 2.71 1.76
C PRO A 31 0.09 2.05 0.58
N HIS A 32 1.13 1.24 0.81
CA HIS A 32 1.78 0.47 -0.26
C HIS A 32 0.83 -0.55 -0.88
N VAL A 33 0.14 -1.34 -0.05
CA VAL A 33 -0.84 -2.33 -0.50
C VAL A 33 -2.02 -1.64 -1.20
N SER A 34 -2.49 -0.52 -0.65
CA SER A 34 -3.59 0.26 -1.22
C SER A 34 -3.25 0.84 -2.59
N ALA A 35 -2.01 1.32 -2.77
CA ALA A 35 -1.54 1.83 -4.06
C ALA A 35 -1.49 0.73 -5.13
N ILE A 36 -1.01 -0.48 -4.79
CA ILE A 36 -1.00 -1.63 -5.70
C ILE A 36 -2.44 -2.02 -6.08
N ALA A 37 -3.35 -2.09 -5.11
CA ALA A 37 -4.75 -2.38 -5.37
C ALA A 37 -5.42 -1.32 -6.27
N ALA A 38 -5.10 -0.04 -6.08
CA ALA A 38 -5.57 1.05 -6.92
C ALA A 38 -5.03 0.93 -8.35
N LEU A 39 -3.75 0.61 -8.52
CA LEU A 39 -3.14 0.39 -9.84
C LEU A 39 -3.81 -0.79 -10.56
N LEU A 40 -4.03 -1.91 -9.88
CA LEU A 40 -4.74 -3.05 -10.43
C LEU A 40 -6.17 -2.70 -10.83
N LYS A 41 -6.86 -1.86 -10.04
CA LYS A 41 -8.21 -1.37 -10.40
C LYS A 41 -8.19 -0.45 -11.61
N SER A 42 -7.16 0.39 -11.78
CA SER A 42 -6.99 1.24 -12.95
C SER A 42 -6.70 0.43 -14.22
N LEU A 43 -5.88 -0.62 -14.13
CA LEU A 43 -5.58 -1.52 -15.24
C LEU A 43 -6.73 -2.49 -15.56
N HIS A 44 -7.49 -2.88 -14.54
CA HIS A 44 -8.63 -3.79 -14.65
C HIS A 44 -9.89 -3.22 -13.99
N PRO A 45 -10.57 -2.23 -14.62
CA PRO A 45 -11.71 -1.54 -14.01
C PRO A 45 -12.88 -2.45 -13.64
N HIS A 46 -13.03 -3.59 -14.32
CA HIS A 46 -14.12 -4.54 -14.09
C HIS A 46 -13.82 -5.58 -13.00
N TRP A 47 -12.58 -5.67 -12.50
CA TRP A 47 -12.25 -6.62 -11.44
C TRP A 47 -12.98 -6.30 -10.15
N SER A 48 -13.49 -7.36 -9.51
CA SER A 48 -14.08 -7.28 -8.17
C SER A 48 -13.00 -7.10 -7.11
N PRO A 49 -13.34 -6.61 -5.90
CA PRO A 49 -12.38 -6.53 -4.79
C PRO A 49 -11.73 -7.88 -4.46
N ALA A 50 -12.48 -8.97 -4.58
CA ALA A 50 -11.98 -10.33 -4.37
C ALA A 50 -10.94 -10.73 -5.44
N ALA A 51 -11.17 -10.36 -6.71
CA ALA A 51 -10.22 -10.62 -7.78
C ALA A 51 -8.90 -9.85 -7.60
N ILE A 52 -8.98 -8.59 -7.17
CA ILE A 52 -7.78 -7.78 -6.86
C ILE A 52 -6.99 -8.39 -5.69
N ARG A 53 -7.67 -8.76 -4.60
CA ARG A 53 -7.02 -9.43 -3.46
C ARG A 53 -6.38 -10.76 -3.90
N SER A 54 -7.10 -11.56 -4.68
CA SER A 54 -6.58 -12.83 -5.20
C SER A 54 -5.30 -12.60 -5.99
N ALA A 55 -5.32 -11.66 -6.95
CA ALA A 55 -4.17 -11.33 -7.79
C ALA A 55 -2.95 -10.89 -6.97
N MET A 56 -3.16 -10.15 -5.87
CA MET A 56 -2.07 -9.67 -5.01
C MET A 56 -1.48 -10.73 -4.08
N VAL A 57 -2.26 -11.74 -3.68
CA VAL A 57 -1.82 -12.77 -2.71
C VAL A 57 -1.15 -13.95 -3.40
N THR A 58 -1.54 -14.26 -4.64
CA THR A 58 -1.02 -15.42 -5.39
C THR A 58 0.25 -15.13 -6.18
N THR A 59 0.77 -13.90 -6.13
CA THR A 59 1.98 -13.45 -6.82
C THR A 59 3.02 -13.01 -5.81
#